data_AF-A0A0P7BGC5-F1
#
_entry.id   AF-A0A0P7BGC5-F1
#
_cell.length_a   1.000
_cell.length_b   1.000
_cell.length_c   1.000
_cell.angle_alpha   90.00
_cell.angle_beta   90.00
_cell.angle_gamma   90.00
#
_symmetry.space_group_name_H-M   'P 1'
#
loop_
_entity.id
_entity.type
_entity.pdbx_description
1 polymer ?
#
loop_
_entity_poly.entity_id
_entity_poly.type
_entity_poly.pdbx_seq_one_letter_code
_entity_poly.pdbx_strand_id
1 'polypeptide(L)'
;MVRTKTRARTFSECYPNGAPNIVLPPPTVRMHNNLIFKDHTGKPALMSWWSGGSKRPLPPLASWVFYMVHRDVPHDFDGCVFRDSLEEAHNVDSDRDPDTRYEFFFLPGATAEECHAHYLDELKARGTMWRQTRKVRRAVKDMKQGEELGDKTGQKSTSIQEPNSDEEPPFEAEPSSDESSDQDTNADNHLPGLVWPKRDRDTEDIWYRGWFFMYTDAEVQFKGAAGVHDVYRVTFDPIPQELFEESGDTFDPMEHPIYSERMEAMGPGYEGALSYWMGRTRHSHWMQKADEATDHAIELGWESW
;
A
#
# COMPACT_ATOMS: atom_id res chain seq x y z
N MET A 1 -36.89 -28.89 27.91
CA MET A 1 -35.69 -28.31 27.29
C MET A 1 -34.64 -28.15 28.39
N VAL A 2 -33.62 -29.02 28.44
CA VAL A 2 -32.61 -29.00 29.52
C VAL A 2 -31.45 -28.12 29.08
N ARG A 3 -31.23 -26.99 29.75
CA ARG A 3 -30.06 -26.12 29.53
C ARG A 3 -28.89 -26.64 30.36
N THR A 4 -27.90 -27.24 29.72
CA THR A 4 -26.60 -27.52 30.34
C THR A 4 -25.80 -26.22 30.41
N LYS A 5 -25.46 -25.79 31.64
CA LYS A 5 -24.54 -24.66 31.85
C LYS A 5 -23.11 -25.16 31.69
N THR A 6 -22.46 -24.81 30.59
CA THR A 6 -21.03 -25.05 30.41
C THR A 6 -20.27 -24.04 31.28
N ARG A 7 -19.54 -24.53 32.29
CA ARG A 7 -18.61 -23.69 33.07
C ARG A 7 -17.36 -23.43 32.24
N ALA A 8 -16.81 -22.22 32.32
CA ALA A 8 -15.52 -21.88 31.75
C ALA A 8 -14.40 -22.77 32.33
N ARG A 9 -13.55 -23.31 31.46
CA ARG A 9 -12.39 -24.11 31.87
C ARG A 9 -11.39 -23.26 32.64
N THR A 10 -10.75 -23.86 33.63
CA THR A 10 -9.70 -23.20 34.42
C THR A 10 -8.36 -23.21 33.67
N PHE A 11 -7.47 -22.29 34.00
CA PHE A 11 -6.14 -22.21 33.39
C PHE A 11 -5.37 -23.54 33.45
N SER A 12 -5.45 -24.25 34.58
CA SER A 12 -4.85 -25.58 34.77
C SER A 12 -5.51 -26.68 33.93
N GLU A 13 -6.80 -26.54 33.59
CA GLU A 13 -7.49 -27.47 32.68
C GLU A 13 -7.10 -27.19 31.22
N CYS A 14 -6.78 -25.95 30.87
CA CYS A 14 -6.30 -25.58 29.54
C CYS A 14 -4.81 -25.90 29.34
N TYR A 15 -4.01 -25.79 30.40
CA TYR A 15 -2.55 -25.99 30.38
C TYR A 15 -2.12 -26.91 31.53
N PRO A 16 -2.42 -28.22 31.46
CA PRO A 16 -2.14 -29.18 32.52
C PRO A 16 -0.65 -29.34 32.83
N ASN A 17 0.23 -28.95 31.89
CA ASN A 17 1.68 -29.01 32.03
C ASN A 17 2.31 -27.62 32.28
N GLY A 18 1.52 -26.64 32.71
CA GLY A 18 1.95 -25.25 32.85
C GLY A 18 1.82 -24.46 31.55
N ALA A 19 1.91 -23.13 31.65
CA ALA A 19 1.85 -22.25 30.49
C ALA A 19 2.94 -22.63 29.47
N PRO A 20 2.65 -22.61 28.16
CA PRO A 20 3.70 -22.76 27.16
C PRO A 20 4.78 -21.71 27.43
N ASN A 21 6.05 -22.13 27.42
CA ASN A 21 7.17 -21.21 27.49
C ASN A 21 7.26 -20.50 26.14
N ILE A 22 6.53 -19.40 26.00
CA ILE A 22 6.53 -18.57 24.80
C ILE A 22 7.81 -17.74 24.86
N VAL A 23 8.87 -18.23 24.21
CA VAL A 23 10.07 -17.43 23.94
C VAL A 23 9.71 -16.52 22.77
N LEU A 24 9.41 -15.26 23.07
CA LEU A 24 9.22 -14.26 22.04
C LEU A 24 10.58 -14.00 21.35
N PRO A 25 10.61 -13.89 20.01
CA PRO A 25 11.81 -13.44 19.33
C PRO A 25 12.22 -12.05 19.87
N PRO A 26 13.52 -11.70 19.79
CA PRO A 26 13.95 -10.37 20.17
C PRO A 26 13.17 -9.31 19.38
N PRO A 27 12.83 -8.16 19.99
CA PRO A 27 12.10 -7.10 19.30
C PRO A 27 12.83 -6.69 18.03
N THR A 28 12.16 -6.73 16.89
CA THR A 28 12.71 -6.22 15.64
C THR A 28 12.91 -4.71 15.80
N VAL A 29 14.15 -4.23 15.61
CA VAL A 29 14.43 -2.79 15.63
C VAL A 29 13.82 -2.15 14.39
N ARG A 30 12.78 -1.33 14.57
CA ARG A 30 12.22 -0.50 13.51
C ARG A 30 13.24 0.57 13.11
N MET A 31 13.57 0.64 11.83
CA MET A 31 14.45 1.66 11.26
C MET A 31 13.66 2.59 10.34
N HIS A 32 13.88 3.90 10.49
CA HIS A 32 13.27 4.93 9.66
C HIS A 32 14.12 5.13 8.40
N ASN A 33 13.48 5.11 7.23
CA ASN A 33 14.13 5.32 5.95
C ASN A 33 13.49 6.53 5.27
N ASN A 34 14.32 7.53 4.96
CA ASN A 34 13.95 8.71 4.18
C ASN A 34 14.85 8.77 2.95
N LEU A 35 14.25 8.80 1.76
CA LEU A 35 14.95 8.87 0.49
C LEU A 35 14.45 10.08 -0.30
N ILE A 36 15.34 11.04 -0.53
CA ILE A 36 15.07 12.16 -1.44
C ILE A 36 15.31 11.67 -2.86
N PHE A 37 14.33 11.89 -3.73
CA PHE A 37 14.40 11.58 -5.15
C PHE A 37 13.97 12.78 -6.00
N LYS A 38 14.09 12.67 -7.32
CA LYS A 38 13.59 13.66 -8.27
C LYS A 38 12.29 13.17 -8.90
N ASP A 39 11.26 13.99 -8.86
CA ASP A 39 10.01 13.73 -9.60
C ASP A 39 10.24 13.82 -11.13
N HIS A 40 9.21 13.53 -11.91
CA HIS A 40 9.27 13.63 -13.38
C HIS A 40 9.62 15.03 -13.90
N THR A 41 9.45 16.10 -13.10
CA THR A 41 9.87 17.47 -13.45
C THR A 41 11.31 17.78 -13.04
N GLY A 42 11.97 16.87 -12.32
CA GLY A 42 13.31 17.03 -11.78
C GLY A 42 13.36 17.74 -10.43
N LYS A 43 12.22 18.07 -9.82
CA LYS A 43 12.13 18.71 -8.50
C LYS A 43 12.30 17.67 -7.39
N PRO A 44 12.80 18.08 -6.21
CA PRO A 44 12.96 17.17 -5.09
C PRO A 44 11.60 16.70 -4.55
N ALA A 45 11.48 15.39 -4.33
CA ALA A 45 10.40 14.72 -3.65
C ALA A 45 10.98 13.80 -2.55
N LEU A 46 10.14 13.35 -1.61
CA LEU A 46 10.57 12.52 -0.50
C LEU A 46 9.79 11.20 -0.47
N MET A 47 10.48 10.11 -0.17
CA MET A 47 9.90 8.81 0.10
C MET A 47 10.29 8.36 1.50
N SER A 48 9.33 7.89 2.30
CA SER A 48 9.52 7.53 3.70
C SER A 48 8.88 6.18 4.03
N TRP A 49 9.59 5.30 4.72
CA TRP A 49 9.08 3.97 5.13
C TRP A 49 9.86 3.39 6.30
N TRP A 50 9.38 2.27 6.84
CA TRP A 50 10.04 1.52 7.90
C TRP A 50 10.67 0.24 7.37
N SER A 51 11.69 -0.24 8.07
CA SER A 51 12.19 -1.60 7.89
C SER A 51 12.55 -2.28 9.21
N GLY A 52 12.45 -3.61 9.21
CA GLY A 52 12.96 -4.44 10.28
C GLY A 52 14.47 -4.65 10.20
N GLY A 53 15.26 -3.82 10.89
CA GLY A 53 16.67 -4.09 11.22
C GLY A 53 17.70 -4.11 10.08
N SER A 54 17.29 -4.08 8.80
CA SER A 54 18.20 -4.06 7.65
C SER A 54 18.63 -2.64 7.28
N LYS A 55 19.93 -2.46 6.98
CA LYS A 55 20.43 -1.20 6.39
C LYS A 55 20.05 -1.19 4.91
N ARG A 56 19.27 -0.21 4.48
CA ARG A 56 18.81 0.01 3.09
C ARG A 56 17.85 -1.06 2.57
N PRO A 57 16.69 -1.25 3.21
CA PRO A 57 15.61 -2.03 2.64
C PRO A 57 15.21 -1.51 1.25
N LEU A 58 14.85 -2.43 0.36
CA LEU A 58 14.10 -2.11 -0.85
C LEU A 58 12.83 -1.33 -0.43
N PRO A 59 12.53 -0.16 -1.03
CA PRO A 59 11.32 0.57 -0.68
C PRO A 59 10.09 -0.29 -0.97
N PRO A 60 9.12 -0.43 -0.05
CA PRO A 60 7.95 -1.27 -0.30
C PRO A 60 7.15 -0.77 -1.48
N LEU A 61 6.59 -1.63 -2.33
CA LEU A 61 5.78 -1.23 -3.50
C LEU A 61 4.50 -0.52 -3.13
N ALA A 62 3.88 -0.92 -2.02
CA ALA A 62 2.70 -0.28 -1.48
C ALA A 62 3.00 1.18 -1.14
N SER A 63 2.14 2.11 -1.56
CA SER A 63 2.39 3.54 -1.33
C SER A 63 1.15 4.37 -1.04
N TRP A 64 1.32 5.33 -0.13
CA TRP A 64 0.42 6.47 0.05
C TRP A 64 1.07 7.74 -0.50
N VAL A 65 0.34 8.49 -1.32
CA VAL A 65 0.86 9.69 -2.00
C VAL A 65 0.26 10.95 -1.38
N PHE A 66 1.13 11.85 -0.93
CA PHE A 66 0.81 13.13 -0.33
C PHE A 66 1.40 14.27 -1.15
N TYR A 67 0.56 15.25 -1.48
CA TYR A 67 0.96 16.53 -2.05
C TYR A 67 1.00 17.56 -0.93
N MET A 68 2.19 18.07 -0.63
CA MET A 68 2.41 19.14 0.33
C MET A 68 2.19 20.47 -0.41
N VAL A 69 1.01 21.06 -0.25
CA VAL A 69 0.60 22.26 -1.00
C VAL A 69 0.67 23.55 -0.19
N HIS A 70 0.88 23.48 1.13
CA HIS A 70 1.14 24.68 1.92
C HIS A 70 2.46 25.34 1.51
N ARG A 71 2.52 26.68 1.53
CA ARG A 71 3.72 27.43 1.09
C ARG A 71 4.87 27.37 2.09
N ASP A 72 4.53 27.23 3.37
CA ASP A 72 5.48 27.26 4.47
C ASP A 72 5.80 25.85 5.00
N VAL A 73 5.77 24.83 4.14
CA VAL A 73 6.20 23.47 4.51
C VAL A 73 7.69 23.52 4.89
N PRO A 74 8.09 22.94 6.04
CA PRO A 74 9.48 23.01 6.49
C PRO A 74 10.47 22.45 5.48
N HIS A 75 11.62 23.11 5.31
CA HIS A 75 12.70 22.62 4.43
C HIS A 75 13.33 21.31 4.92
N ASP A 76 13.27 21.05 6.22
CA ASP A 76 13.75 19.84 6.90
C ASP A 76 12.60 18.84 7.16
N PHE A 77 11.57 18.84 6.29
CA PHE A 77 10.45 17.92 6.38
C PHE A 77 10.91 16.46 6.52
N ASP A 78 10.48 15.83 7.61
CA ASP A 78 10.75 14.42 7.91
C ASP A 78 9.45 13.62 7.73
N GLY A 79 9.37 12.89 6.61
CA GLY A 79 8.19 12.09 6.28
C GLY A 79 8.00 10.88 7.20
N CYS A 80 9.06 10.37 7.86
CA CYS A 80 8.90 9.36 8.91
C CYS A 80 8.20 9.95 10.13
N VAL A 81 8.58 11.16 10.56
CA VAL A 81 7.91 11.85 11.69
C VAL A 81 6.45 12.15 11.36
N PHE A 82 6.16 12.61 10.13
CA PHE A 82 4.79 12.83 9.66
C PHE A 82 3.95 11.56 9.76
N ARG A 83 4.48 10.46 9.21
CA ARG A 83 3.83 9.15 9.18
C ARG A 83 3.61 8.59 10.59
N ASP A 84 4.63 8.62 11.43
CA ASP A 84 4.54 8.11 12.80
C ASP A 84 3.50 8.88 13.61
N SER A 85 3.42 10.19 13.39
CA SER A 85 2.42 11.04 14.03
C SER A 85 1.00 10.72 13.54
N LEU A 86 0.82 10.30 12.28
CA LEU A 86 -0.46 9.83 11.73
C LEU A 86 -0.86 8.43 12.25
N GLU A 87 0.12 7.53 12.43
CA GLU A 87 -0.10 6.14 12.86
C GLU A 87 -0.23 5.99 14.39
N GLU A 88 0.53 6.73 15.20
CA GLU A 88 0.48 6.67 16.67
C GLU A 88 -0.92 7.01 17.21
N ALA A 89 -1.61 7.93 16.54
CA ALA A 89 -2.93 8.36 16.95
C ALA A 89 -4.02 7.30 16.69
N HIS A 90 -3.69 6.19 16.01
CA HIS A 90 -4.63 5.15 15.67
C HIS A 90 -4.86 4.07 16.73
N ASN A 91 -3.95 3.88 17.69
CA ASN A 91 -3.99 2.75 18.65
C ASN A 91 -4.28 1.38 17.98
N VAL A 92 -3.99 1.23 16.69
CA VAL A 92 -4.17 -0.04 15.98
C VAL A 92 -2.92 -0.87 16.26
N ASP A 93 -3.14 -2.13 16.60
CA ASP A 93 -2.13 -3.11 16.96
C ASP A 93 -1.07 -3.22 15.83
N SER A 94 0.03 -2.50 15.97
CA SER A 94 1.03 -2.22 14.92
C SER A 94 1.89 -3.41 14.50
N ASP A 95 1.58 -4.60 14.99
CA ASP A 95 2.41 -5.81 14.81
C ASP A 95 2.11 -6.55 13.49
N ARG A 96 1.13 -6.09 12.70
CA ARG A 96 0.79 -6.65 11.38
C ARG A 96 0.56 -5.59 10.31
N ASP A 97 1.06 -4.39 10.52
CA ASP A 97 0.88 -3.35 9.52
C ASP A 97 1.73 -3.67 8.28
N PRO A 98 1.13 -3.69 7.08
CA PRO A 98 1.88 -3.89 5.85
C PRO A 98 2.90 -2.75 5.70
N ASP A 99 4.12 -3.11 5.33
CA ASP A 99 5.19 -2.15 5.10
C ASP A 99 4.77 -1.24 3.93
N THR A 100 4.22 -0.07 4.25
CA THR A 100 3.76 0.90 3.24
C THR A 100 4.72 2.08 3.20
N ARG A 101 5.10 2.52 2.00
CA ARG A 101 5.85 3.77 1.84
C ARG A 101 4.92 4.97 1.71
N TYR A 102 5.41 6.11 2.13
CA TYR A 102 4.74 7.40 1.97
C TYR A 102 5.58 8.21 0.99
N GLU A 103 4.95 8.73 -0.05
CA GLU A 103 5.59 9.62 -1.02
C GLU A 103 5.04 11.03 -0.86
N PHE A 104 5.95 12.00 -0.79
CA PHE A 104 5.64 13.41 -0.59
C PHE A 104 6.16 14.22 -1.77
N PHE A 105 5.23 14.88 -2.46
CA PHE A 105 5.52 15.82 -3.54
C PHE A 105 5.25 17.25 -3.06
N PHE A 106 6.20 18.16 -3.29
CA PHE A 106 6.12 19.53 -2.78
C PHE A 106 5.67 20.48 -3.90
N LEU A 107 4.37 20.79 -3.93
CA LEU A 107 3.76 21.68 -4.93
C LEU A 107 3.03 22.86 -4.24
N PRO A 108 3.78 23.87 -3.75
CA PRO A 108 3.20 24.99 -3.02
C PRO A 108 2.12 25.75 -3.80
N GLY A 109 0.92 25.83 -3.23
CA GLY A 109 -0.23 26.54 -3.78
C GLY A 109 -0.94 25.81 -4.93
N ALA A 110 -0.61 24.55 -5.20
CA ALA A 110 -1.23 23.80 -6.29
C ALA A 110 -2.68 23.41 -5.99
N THR A 111 -3.51 23.36 -7.04
CA THR A 111 -4.90 22.86 -6.97
C THR A 111 -4.96 21.33 -7.09
N ALA A 112 -6.13 20.75 -6.84
CA ALA A 112 -6.36 19.31 -7.01
C ALA A 112 -6.10 18.85 -8.46
N GLU A 113 -6.48 19.68 -9.44
CA GLU A 113 -6.26 19.41 -10.87
C GLU A 113 -4.77 19.45 -11.24
N GLU A 114 -4.01 20.40 -10.67
CA GLU A 114 -2.56 20.49 -10.87
C GLU A 114 -1.82 19.31 -10.22
N CYS A 115 -2.21 18.92 -9.01
CA CYS A 115 -1.71 17.71 -8.35
C CYS A 115 -2.08 16.44 -9.12
N HIS A 116 -3.29 16.36 -9.68
CA HIS A 116 -3.72 15.23 -10.51
C HIS A 116 -2.92 15.15 -11.81
N ALA A 117 -2.72 16.26 -12.52
CA ALA A 117 -1.88 16.30 -13.71
C ALA A 117 -0.45 15.84 -13.39
N HIS A 118 0.13 16.32 -12.28
CA HIS A 118 1.42 15.88 -11.80
C HIS A 118 1.45 14.37 -11.50
N TYR A 119 0.39 13.83 -10.88
CA TYR A 119 0.27 12.40 -10.59
C TYR A 119 0.29 11.56 -11.87
N LEU A 120 -0.44 11.96 -12.90
CA LEU A 120 -0.50 11.23 -14.17
C LEU A 120 0.84 11.27 -14.90
N ASP A 121 1.55 12.40 -14.89
CA ASP A 121 2.88 12.51 -15.49
C ASP A 121 3.92 11.68 -14.72
N GLU A 122 3.82 11.63 -13.39
CA GLU A 122 4.65 10.75 -12.55
C GLU A 122 4.37 9.27 -12.82
N LEU A 123 3.09 8.89 -12.92
CA LEU A 123 2.64 7.55 -13.29
C LEU A 123 3.15 7.17 -14.69
N LYS A 124 3.15 8.09 -15.64
CA LYS A 124 3.69 7.89 -16.98
C LYS A 124 5.22 7.72 -16.98
N ALA A 125 5.93 8.44 -16.12
CA ALA A 125 7.38 8.38 -16.02
C ALA A 125 7.89 7.12 -15.32
N ARG A 126 7.18 6.63 -14.28
CA ARG A 126 7.60 5.48 -13.46
C ARG A 126 6.87 4.18 -13.78
N GLY A 127 5.66 4.30 -14.30
CA GLY A 127 4.73 3.19 -14.45
C GLY A 127 3.97 2.85 -13.16
N THR A 128 3.12 1.84 -13.28
CA THR A 128 2.30 1.33 -12.17
C THR A 128 3.07 0.30 -11.34
N MET A 129 2.75 0.16 -10.05
CA MET A 129 3.24 -0.92 -9.20
C MET A 129 3.02 -2.32 -9.80
N TRP A 130 1.96 -2.51 -10.59
CA TRP A 130 1.64 -3.79 -11.23
C TRP A 130 2.72 -4.25 -12.22
N ARG A 131 3.44 -3.32 -12.86
CA ARG A 131 4.56 -3.66 -13.75
C ARG A 131 5.65 -4.38 -12.96
N GLN A 132 5.98 -3.86 -11.78
CA GLN A 132 7.00 -4.44 -10.89
C GLN A 132 6.51 -5.73 -10.23
N THR A 133 5.25 -5.79 -9.79
CA THR A 133 4.65 -7.04 -9.31
C THR A 133 4.77 -8.17 -10.34
N ARG A 134 4.51 -7.90 -11.63
CA ARG A 134 4.69 -8.90 -12.70
C ARG A 134 6.16 -9.27 -12.90
N LYS A 135 7.08 -8.30 -12.86
CA LYS A 135 8.53 -8.52 -12.98
C LYS A 135 9.03 -9.47 -11.89
N VAL A 136 8.65 -9.23 -10.63
CA VAL A 136 8.99 -10.09 -9.49
C VAL A 136 8.39 -11.49 -9.66
N ARG A 137 7.10 -11.60 -10.00
CA ARG A 137 6.45 -12.91 -10.21
C ARG A 137 7.13 -13.75 -11.28
N ARG A 138 7.58 -13.13 -12.38
CA ARG A 138 8.36 -13.82 -13.42
C ARG A 138 9.69 -14.34 -12.84
N ALA A 139 10.42 -13.49 -12.12
CA ALA A 139 11.70 -13.88 -11.51
C ALA A 139 11.55 -15.02 -10.47
N VAL A 140 10.52 -15.00 -9.62
CA VAL A 140 10.23 -16.10 -8.68
C VAL A 140 9.95 -17.41 -9.43
N LYS A 141 9.20 -17.36 -10.53
CA LYS A 141 8.89 -18.54 -11.35
C LYS A 141 10.16 -19.11 -11.98
N ASP A 142 11.03 -18.25 -12.52
CA ASP A 142 12.27 -18.66 -13.15
C ASP A 142 13.25 -19.29 -12.14
N MET A 143 13.31 -18.74 -10.92
CA MET A 143 14.10 -19.32 -9.82
C MET A 143 13.64 -20.74 -9.48
N LYS A 144 12.32 -20.93 -9.28
CA LYS A 144 11.75 -22.26 -8.96
C LYS A 144 11.99 -23.29 -10.07
N GLN A 145 11.87 -22.89 -11.35
CA GLN A 145 12.14 -23.78 -12.48
C GLN A 145 13.63 -24.16 -12.58
N GLY A 146 14.53 -23.23 -12.26
CA GLY A 146 15.98 -23.49 -12.21
C GLY A 146 16.35 -24.51 -11.13
N GLU A 147 15.72 -24.42 -9.94
CA GLU A 147 15.92 -25.36 -8.83
C GLU A 147 15.45 -26.78 -9.19
N GLU A 148 14.27 -26.92 -9.80
CA GLU A 148 13.72 -28.22 -10.24
C GLU A 148 14.54 -28.91 -11.35
N LEU A 149 15.28 -28.13 -12.15
CA LEU A 149 16.20 -28.65 -13.17
C LEU A 149 17.57 -29.02 -12.58
N GLY A 150 18.04 -28.31 -11.56
CA GLY A 150 19.29 -28.61 -10.84
C GLY A 150 19.22 -29.89 -9.99
N ASP A 151 18.05 -30.20 -9.43
CA ASP A 151 17.86 -31.36 -8.56
C ASP A 151 17.66 -32.69 -9.32
N LYS A 152 17.48 -32.64 -10.65
CA LYS A 152 17.37 -33.83 -11.52
C LYS A 152 18.70 -34.48 -11.88
N THR A 153 19.82 -33.94 -11.40
CA THR A 153 21.16 -34.52 -11.63
C THR A 153 21.57 -35.56 -10.58
N GLY A 154 20.72 -35.91 -9.61
CA GLY A 154 21.19 -36.75 -8.51
C GLY A 154 20.21 -37.47 -7.60
N GLN A 155 18.94 -37.77 -7.92
CA GLN A 155 18.28 -38.93 -7.30
C GLN A 155 16.92 -39.31 -7.93
N LYS A 156 16.68 -40.61 -7.86
CA LYS A 156 15.57 -41.37 -8.45
C LYS A 156 14.22 -40.94 -7.88
N SER A 157 13.30 -40.62 -8.77
CA SER A 157 11.93 -40.20 -8.53
C SER A 157 11.16 -41.10 -7.56
N THR A 158 10.57 -40.49 -6.53
CA THR A 158 9.35 -41.02 -5.90
C THR A 158 8.35 -39.87 -5.84
N SER A 159 7.38 -39.93 -6.75
CA SER A 159 6.26 -39.00 -6.89
C SER A 159 5.35 -39.10 -5.66
N ILE A 160 5.24 -38.03 -4.89
CA ILE A 160 4.10 -37.77 -4.01
C ILE A 160 3.44 -36.50 -4.56
N GLN A 161 2.30 -36.70 -5.23
CA GLN A 161 1.37 -35.62 -5.55
C GLN A 161 0.70 -35.20 -4.24
N GLU A 162 0.91 -33.96 -3.82
CA GLU A 162 0.00 -33.30 -2.88
C GLU A 162 -1.10 -32.55 -3.65
N PRO A 163 -2.31 -32.46 -3.08
CA PRO A 163 -3.51 -32.06 -3.79
C PRO A 163 -3.61 -30.53 -3.93
N ASN A 164 -4.01 -30.11 -5.14
CA ASN A 164 -4.48 -28.77 -5.46
C ASN A 164 -5.54 -28.30 -4.46
N SER A 165 -5.23 -27.22 -3.74
CA SER A 165 -6.23 -26.31 -3.19
C SER A 165 -5.73 -24.88 -3.41
N ASP A 166 -6.54 -24.10 -4.12
CA ASP A 166 -6.47 -22.65 -4.31
C ASP A 166 -5.52 -22.11 -5.39
N GLU A 167 -5.43 -22.79 -6.55
CA GLU A 167 -5.16 -22.05 -7.79
C GLU A 167 -6.36 -21.13 -8.06
N GLU A 168 -6.21 -19.82 -7.84
CA GLU A 168 -7.01 -18.82 -8.55
C GLU A 168 -7.07 -19.26 -10.03
N PRO A 169 -8.25 -19.21 -10.67
CA PRO A 169 -8.42 -19.74 -12.02
C PRO A 169 -7.31 -19.22 -12.94
N PRO A 170 -6.78 -20.06 -13.85
CA PRO A 170 -5.88 -19.60 -14.88
C PRO A 170 -6.56 -18.41 -15.52
N PHE A 171 -5.96 -17.25 -15.32
CA PHE A 171 -6.40 -15.98 -15.87
C PHE A 171 -6.87 -16.26 -17.30
N GLU A 172 -8.18 -16.14 -17.55
CA GLU A 172 -8.67 -16.08 -18.91
C GLU A 172 -7.76 -15.09 -19.60
N ALA A 173 -7.17 -15.51 -20.72
CA ALA A 173 -6.26 -14.67 -21.49
C ALA A 173 -6.95 -13.32 -21.66
N GLU A 174 -6.51 -12.34 -20.88
CA GLU A 174 -6.98 -10.98 -20.98
C GLU A 174 -6.89 -10.61 -22.45
N PRO A 175 -7.90 -9.96 -23.04
CA PRO A 175 -7.72 -9.39 -24.35
C PRO A 175 -6.45 -8.55 -24.29
N SER A 176 -5.52 -8.87 -25.19
CA SER A 176 -4.17 -8.34 -25.32
C SER A 176 -4.12 -6.84 -25.65
N SER A 177 -5.10 -6.06 -25.23
CA SER A 177 -5.23 -4.64 -25.51
C SER A 177 -4.34 -3.76 -24.64
N ASP A 178 -3.69 -4.32 -23.61
CA ASP A 178 -2.63 -3.66 -22.84
C ASP A 178 -1.22 -4.12 -23.30
N GLU A 179 -1.08 -4.50 -24.58
CA GLU A 179 0.18 -4.34 -25.31
C GLU A 179 0.50 -2.85 -25.55
N SER A 180 0.40 -2.00 -24.52
CA SER A 180 1.31 -0.86 -24.46
C SER A 180 2.67 -1.50 -24.27
N SER A 181 3.39 -1.65 -25.38
CA SER A 181 4.66 -2.36 -25.46
C SER A 181 5.45 -2.21 -24.17
N ASP A 182 5.95 -3.33 -23.65
CA ASP A 182 7.14 -3.39 -22.79
C ASP A 182 8.37 -2.81 -23.56
N GLN A 183 8.20 -1.74 -24.34
CA GLN A 183 9.29 -0.90 -24.79
C GLN A 183 9.80 -0.22 -23.53
N ASP A 184 10.92 -0.77 -23.04
CA ASP A 184 11.93 -0.14 -22.19
C ASP A 184 12.46 1.16 -22.84
N THR A 185 11.57 2.12 -23.11
CA THR A 185 11.91 3.40 -23.73
C THR A 185 11.55 4.55 -22.79
N ASN A 186 11.94 4.43 -21.52
CA ASN A 186 12.63 5.54 -20.86
C ASN A 186 13.07 5.20 -19.42
N ALA A 187 14.37 5.37 -19.22
CA ALA A 187 15.10 5.50 -17.96
C ALA A 187 15.15 4.28 -17.04
N ASP A 188 16.35 4.02 -16.54
CA ASP A 188 16.71 3.28 -15.33
C ASP A 188 15.98 3.87 -14.09
N ASN A 189 14.66 3.91 -14.11
CA ASN A 189 13.85 4.39 -13.01
C ASN A 189 13.73 3.25 -12.00
N HIS A 190 14.77 3.15 -11.17
CA HIS A 190 14.84 2.32 -9.97
C HIS A 190 13.78 2.65 -8.91
N LEU A 191 12.91 3.62 -9.20
CA LEU A 191 11.83 4.03 -8.33
C LEU A 191 10.69 3.02 -8.43
N PRO A 192 10.06 2.66 -7.31
CA PRO A 192 8.84 1.88 -7.34
C PRO A 192 7.72 2.61 -8.11
N GLY A 193 6.82 1.88 -8.73
CA GLY A 193 5.68 2.41 -9.47
C GLY A 193 4.58 2.87 -8.53
N LEU A 194 3.65 3.66 -9.06
CA LEU A 194 2.52 4.19 -8.30
C LEU A 194 1.30 3.26 -8.34
N VAL A 195 0.39 3.44 -7.39
CA VAL A 195 -0.83 2.65 -7.25
C VAL A 195 -1.81 3.00 -8.38
N TRP A 196 -2.25 1.98 -9.11
CA TRP A 196 -3.27 2.12 -10.15
C TRP A 196 -4.21 0.91 -10.17
N PRO A 197 -5.21 0.87 -9.27
CA PRO A 197 -6.23 -0.16 -9.20
C PRO A 197 -6.79 -0.52 -10.58
N LYS A 198 -6.77 -1.81 -10.92
CA LYS A 198 -7.28 -2.29 -12.23
C LYS A 198 -8.65 -2.92 -12.09
N ARG A 199 -8.91 -3.60 -10.97
CA ARG A 199 -10.12 -4.39 -10.74
C ARG A 199 -11.04 -3.67 -9.77
N ASP A 200 -12.33 -3.91 -9.87
CA ASP A 200 -13.32 -3.35 -8.95
C ASP A 200 -13.04 -3.78 -7.49
N ARG A 201 -12.49 -4.99 -7.31
CA ARG A 201 -12.03 -5.49 -5.99
C ARG A 201 -10.83 -4.72 -5.41
N ASP A 202 -10.11 -3.97 -6.24
CA ASP A 202 -9.00 -3.11 -5.79
C ASP A 202 -9.53 -1.76 -5.27
N THR A 203 -10.77 -1.40 -5.61
CA THR A 203 -11.44 -0.14 -5.28
C THR A 203 -12.72 -0.41 -4.50
N GLU A 204 -12.80 -1.49 -3.72
CA GLU A 204 -13.97 -1.77 -2.88
C GLU A 204 -14.30 -0.51 -2.06
N ASP A 205 -15.55 -0.04 -2.21
CA ASP A 205 -16.08 1.18 -1.61
C ASP A 205 -15.45 2.52 -2.07
N ILE A 206 -14.79 2.54 -3.23
CA ILE A 206 -14.26 3.74 -3.87
C ILE A 206 -14.81 3.82 -5.30
N TRP A 207 -15.55 4.88 -5.61
CA TRP A 207 -16.15 5.11 -6.93
C TRP A 207 -15.15 5.53 -8.02
N TYR A 208 -13.86 5.41 -7.74
CA TYR A 208 -12.76 5.99 -8.50
C TYR A 208 -11.57 5.04 -8.53
N ARG A 209 -10.84 5.01 -9.65
CA ARG A 209 -9.64 4.19 -9.82
C ARG A 209 -8.42 4.81 -9.16
N GLY A 210 -8.34 6.13 -9.10
CA GLY A 210 -7.18 6.84 -8.58
C GLY A 210 -7.48 7.62 -7.30
N TRP A 211 -6.48 7.73 -6.42
CA TRP A 211 -6.51 8.65 -5.29
C TRP A 211 -5.12 9.16 -4.90
N PHE A 212 -5.09 10.33 -4.27
CA PHE A 212 -3.96 10.85 -3.50
C PHE A 212 -4.48 11.81 -2.41
N PHE A 213 -3.58 12.28 -1.55
CA PHE A 213 -3.90 13.24 -0.50
C PHE A 213 -3.24 14.58 -0.78
N MET A 214 -3.95 15.69 -0.52
CA MET A 214 -3.35 17.02 -0.44
C MET A 214 -3.30 17.45 1.02
N TYR A 215 -2.12 17.80 1.49
CA TYR A 215 -1.89 18.32 2.82
C TYR A 215 -1.79 19.85 2.75
N THR A 216 -2.72 20.53 3.43
CA THR A 216 -2.89 21.98 3.29
C THR A 216 -2.32 22.80 4.45
N ASP A 217 -1.83 22.16 5.51
CA ASP A 217 -1.27 22.85 6.66
C ASP A 217 0.25 23.00 6.60
N ALA A 218 0.76 24.01 7.32
CA ALA A 218 2.20 24.23 7.51
C ALA A 218 2.81 23.27 8.55
N GLU A 219 2.04 22.96 9.58
CA GLU A 219 2.46 22.11 10.69
C GLU A 219 2.36 20.65 10.28
N VAL A 220 3.41 19.87 10.51
CA VAL A 220 3.53 18.49 9.99
C VAL A 220 3.54 17.43 11.08
N GLN A 221 3.45 17.86 12.34
CA GLN A 221 3.39 16.98 13.51
C GLN A 221 1.97 16.98 14.06
N PHE A 222 1.34 15.81 14.07
CA PHE A 222 0.01 15.61 14.65
C PHE A 222 0.04 15.46 16.19
N LYS A 223 1.19 15.69 16.85
CA LYS A 223 1.37 15.46 18.28
C LYS A 223 0.89 16.65 19.12
N GLY A 224 -0.03 16.39 20.05
CA GLY A 224 -0.30 17.27 21.19
C GLY A 224 -1.27 18.42 20.93
N ALA A 225 -1.75 18.60 19.71
CA ALA A 225 -2.85 19.52 19.42
C ALA A 225 -4.12 18.73 19.13
N ALA A 226 -5.24 19.17 19.72
CA ALA A 226 -6.57 18.99 19.14
C ALA A 226 -6.71 19.82 17.83
N GLY A 227 -5.65 19.85 17.02
CA GLY A 227 -5.55 20.57 15.77
C GLY A 227 -6.20 19.69 14.71
N VAL A 228 -7.33 20.17 14.20
CA VAL A 228 -7.96 19.60 13.01
C VAL A 228 -7.05 19.94 11.85
N HIS A 229 -6.15 19.02 11.49
CA HIS A 229 -5.33 19.18 10.30
C HIS A 229 -6.17 18.83 9.08
N ASP A 230 -6.20 19.73 8.11
CA ASP A 230 -7.02 19.61 6.92
C ASP A 230 -6.25 18.86 5.82
N VAL A 231 -6.73 17.65 5.55
CA VAL A 231 -6.29 16.84 4.42
C VAL A 231 -7.42 16.73 3.43
N TYR A 232 -7.10 16.82 2.15
CA TYR A 232 -8.07 16.53 1.10
C TYR A 232 -7.74 15.19 0.48
N ARG A 233 -8.69 14.26 0.50
CA ARG A 233 -8.63 13.07 -0.34
C ARG A 233 -9.11 13.47 -1.72
N VAL A 234 -8.22 13.39 -2.69
CA VAL A 234 -8.56 13.62 -4.10
C VAL A 234 -8.72 12.27 -4.77
N THR A 235 -9.89 12.00 -5.32
CA THR A 235 -10.21 10.81 -6.11
C THR A 235 -10.47 11.19 -7.56
N PHE A 236 -10.10 10.33 -8.50
CA PHE A 236 -10.20 10.62 -9.92
C PHE A 236 -10.29 9.35 -10.75
N ASP A 237 -10.67 9.49 -12.03
CA ASP A 237 -10.96 8.38 -12.95
C ASP A 237 -12.15 7.52 -12.45
N PRO A 238 -13.39 8.04 -12.53
CA PRO A 238 -14.57 7.40 -11.97
C PRO A 238 -14.87 6.06 -12.64
N ILE A 239 -15.33 5.10 -11.85
CA ILE A 239 -15.70 3.76 -12.32
C ILE A 239 -17.20 3.81 -12.66
N PRO A 240 -17.60 3.48 -13.91
CA PRO A 240 -19.01 3.40 -14.25
C PRO A 240 -19.72 2.37 -13.36
N GLN A 241 -20.75 2.80 -12.64
CA GLN A 241 -21.61 1.92 -11.87
C GLN A 241 -23.01 1.87 -12.48
N GLU A 242 -23.64 0.70 -12.40
CA GLU A 242 -25.09 0.61 -12.57
C GLU A 242 -25.71 1.26 -11.33
N LEU A 243 -26.10 2.54 -11.44
CA LEU A 243 -26.73 3.27 -10.35
C LEU A 243 -27.97 2.50 -9.88
N PHE A 244 -27.96 2.03 -8.63
CA PHE A 244 -29.18 1.54 -8.00
C PHE A 244 -30.06 2.76 -7.71
N GLU A 245 -31.13 2.93 -8.51
CA GLU A 245 -32.08 4.07 -8.47
C GLU A 245 -32.69 4.31 -7.07
N GLU A 246 -32.55 3.39 -6.12
CA GLU A 246 -33.14 3.45 -4.78
C GLU A 246 -32.32 4.19 -3.71
N SER A 247 -31.06 4.56 -3.94
CA SER A 247 -30.23 5.11 -2.85
C SER A 247 -30.59 6.53 -2.43
N GLY A 248 -31.33 7.28 -3.27
CA GLY A 248 -31.63 8.70 -3.01
C GLY A 248 -30.40 9.60 -2.95
N ASP A 249 -29.21 9.04 -3.20
CA ASP A 249 -27.96 9.76 -3.20
C ASP A 249 -27.77 10.39 -4.59
N THR A 250 -27.51 11.69 -4.60
CA THR A 250 -27.54 12.51 -5.84
C THR A 250 -26.16 12.72 -6.43
N PHE A 251 -25.12 12.15 -5.84
CA PHE A 251 -23.75 12.29 -6.32
C PHE A 251 -23.48 11.31 -7.46
N ASP A 252 -23.23 11.83 -8.66
CA ASP A 252 -22.76 11.05 -9.80
C ASP A 252 -21.24 11.23 -9.99
N PRO A 253 -20.42 10.20 -9.71
CA PRO A 253 -18.98 10.24 -9.94
C PRO A 253 -18.59 10.58 -11.39
N MET A 254 -19.44 10.24 -12.37
CA MET A 254 -19.19 10.51 -13.79
C MET A 254 -19.28 11.99 -14.13
N GLU A 255 -20.03 12.79 -13.36
CA GLU A 255 -20.09 14.25 -13.49
C GLU A 255 -18.90 14.94 -12.78
N HIS A 256 -18.18 14.20 -11.93
CA HIS A 256 -17.06 14.67 -11.12
C HIS A 256 -15.79 13.84 -11.38
N PRO A 257 -15.14 13.98 -12.56
CA PRO A 257 -13.98 13.16 -12.94
C PRO A 257 -12.76 13.34 -12.03
N ILE A 258 -12.69 14.47 -11.32
CA ILE A 258 -11.79 14.72 -10.19
C ILE A 258 -12.68 15.24 -9.06
N TYR A 259 -12.64 14.57 -7.92
CA TYR A 259 -13.40 14.93 -6.73
C TYR A 259 -12.47 15.07 -5.54
N SER A 260 -12.63 16.16 -4.80
CA SER A 260 -11.82 16.47 -3.63
C SER A 260 -12.73 16.55 -2.42
N GLU A 261 -12.47 15.68 -1.44
CA GLU A 261 -13.20 15.65 -0.18
C GLU A 261 -12.27 16.07 0.95
N ARG A 262 -12.69 17.09 1.69
CA ARG A 262 -12.01 17.50 2.92
C ARG A 262 -12.26 16.46 4.01
N MET A 263 -11.19 16.04 4.66
CA MET A 263 -11.22 15.15 5.80
C MET A 263 -10.23 15.59 6.88
N GLU A 264 -10.54 15.24 8.12
CA GLU A 264 -9.61 15.48 9.23
C GLU A 264 -8.48 14.44 9.14
N ALA A 265 -7.22 14.86 9.30
CA ALA A 265 -6.12 13.91 9.43
C ALA A 265 -6.35 12.96 10.61
N MET A 266 -6.81 13.55 11.73
CA MET A 266 -7.13 12.89 12.99
C MET A 266 -8.46 13.44 13.52
N GLY A 267 -9.55 12.67 13.38
CA GLY A 267 -10.86 13.08 13.85
C GLY A 267 -11.31 12.36 15.13
N PRO A 268 -12.15 12.99 15.98
CA PRO A 268 -12.73 12.35 17.17
C PRO A 268 -13.72 11.24 16.81
N GLY A 269 -14.22 11.23 15.57
CA GLY A 269 -14.98 10.13 14.98
C GLY A 269 -14.06 9.23 14.16
N TYR A 270 -14.10 7.92 14.44
CA TYR A 270 -13.40 6.93 13.62
C TYR A 270 -13.87 6.99 12.16
N GLU A 271 -15.16 7.16 11.91
CA GLU A 271 -15.75 7.17 10.58
C GLU A 271 -15.61 8.55 9.92
N GLY A 272 -14.55 8.76 9.14
CA GLY A 272 -14.36 9.98 8.33
C GLY A 272 -12.94 10.53 8.36
N ALA A 273 -12.10 10.12 9.31
CA ALA A 273 -10.70 10.52 9.36
C ALA A 273 -9.89 9.85 8.23
N LEU A 274 -8.88 10.57 7.71
CA LEU A 274 -7.90 10.06 6.73
C LEU A 274 -7.36 8.70 7.16
N SER A 275 -7.01 8.65 8.42
CA SER A 275 -6.26 7.61 9.04
C SER A 275 -7.12 6.33 9.17
N TYR A 276 -8.43 6.47 9.43
CA TYR A 276 -9.41 5.38 9.33
C TYR A 276 -9.58 4.89 7.88
N TRP A 277 -9.69 5.82 6.92
CA TRP A 277 -9.82 5.46 5.52
C TRP A 277 -8.62 4.63 5.04
N MET A 278 -7.40 5.08 5.37
CA MET A 278 -6.18 4.34 5.08
C MET A 278 -6.22 2.96 5.76
N GLY A 279 -6.63 2.90 7.04
CA GLY A 279 -6.81 1.66 7.78
C GLY A 279 -7.74 0.66 7.09
N ARG A 280 -8.90 1.13 6.58
CA ARG A 280 -9.84 0.28 5.82
C ARG A 280 -9.24 -0.20 4.51
N THR A 281 -8.56 0.69 3.79
CA THR A 281 -7.98 0.40 2.47
C THR A 281 -6.71 -0.49 2.55
N ARG A 282 -6.08 -0.64 3.73
CA ARG A 282 -4.91 -1.52 3.93
C ARG A 282 -5.17 -2.99 3.60
N HIS A 283 -6.41 -3.46 3.67
CA HIS A 283 -6.74 -4.86 3.36
C HIS A 283 -7.12 -5.10 1.90
N SER A 284 -7.05 -4.05 1.06
CA SER A 284 -7.34 -4.15 -0.36
C SER A 284 -6.39 -5.10 -1.10
N HIS A 285 -6.88 -5.66 -2.20
CA HIS A 285 -6.11 -6.61 -3.00
C HIS A 285 -4.81 -5.99 -3.56
N TRP A 286 -4.81 -4.71 -3.94
CA TRP A 286 -3.60 -4.05 -4.44
C TRP A 286 -2.50 -4.00 -3.38
N MET A 287 -2.83 -3.69 -2.12
CA MET A 287 -1.88 -3.62 -1.02
C MET A 287 -1.20 -4.98 -0.81
N GLN A 288 -2.00 -6.03 -0.66
CA GLN A 288 -1.51 -7.40 -0.49
C GLN A 288 -0.58 -7.83 -1.63
N LYS A 289 -0.91 -7.50 -2.88
CA LYS A 289 -0.07 -7.87 -4.03
C LYS A 289 1.21 -7.04 -4.13
N ALA A 290 1.20 -5.80 -3.64
CA ALA A 290 2.38 -4.97 -3.54
C ALA A 290 3.33 -5.47 -2.45
N ASP A 291 2.79 -5.87 -1.30
CA ASP A 291 3.56 -6.43 -0.18
C ASP A 291 4.18 -7.78 -0.54
N GLU A 292 3.39 -8.73 -1.06
CA GLU A 292 3.87 -10.03 -1.56
C GLU A 292 5.03 -9.87 -2.56
N ALA A 293 4.93 -8.88 -3.45
CA ALA A 293 5.97 -8.61 -4.44
C ALA A 293 7.21 -7.95 -3.81
N THR A 294 7.04 -7.14 -2.77
CA THR A 294 8.15 -6.56 -2.01
C THR A 294 8.94 -7.65 -1.29
N ASP A 295 8.25 -8.53 -0.57
CA ASP A 295 8.85 -9.65 0.16
C ASP A 295 9.63 -10.56 -0.78
N HIS A 296 9.00 -10.98 -1.88
CA HIS A 296 9.68 -11.81 -2.89
C HIS A 296 10.89 -11.10 -3.54
N ALA A 297 10.81 -9.78 -3.78
CA ALA A 297 11.94 -9.04 -4.33
C ALA A 297 13.12 -9.02 -3.34
N ILE A 298 12.84 -8.86 -2.04
CA ILE A 298 13.84 -8.94 -0.98
C ILE A 298 14.44 -10.35 -0.90
N GLU A 299 13.63 -11.41 -0.96
CA GLU A 299 14.08 -12.80 -0.98
C GLU A 299 14.98 -13.11 -2.20
N LEU A 300 14.66 -12.52 -3.35
CA LEU A 300 15.47 -12.58 -4.56
C LEU A 300 16.75 -11.72 -4.50
N GLY A 301 16.96 -10.97 -3.41
CA GLY A 301 18.13 -10.13 -3.20
C GLY A 301 18.12 -8.82 -4.00
N TRP A 302 16.96 -8.30 -4.37
CA TRP A 302 16.86 -7.03 -5.08
C TRP A 302 17.19 -5.86 -4.15
N GLU A 303 18.08 -4.98 -4.60
CA GLU A 303 18.44 -3.74 -3.90
C GLU A 303 17.66 -2.51 -4.43
N SER A 304 17.01 -2.66 -5.60
CA SER A 304 16.22 -1.63 -6.28
C SER A 304 15.15 -2.26 -7.19
N TRP A 305 14.14 -1.49 -7.58
CA TRP A 305 13.06 -1.93 -8.47
C TRP A 305 13.42 -1.97 -9.97
#